data_AF-A0A1Q6KFX8-F1
#
_entry.id   AF-A0A1Q6KFX8-F1
#
_cell.length_a   1.000
_cell.length_b   1.000
_cell.length_c   1.000
_cell.angle_alpha   90.00
_cell.angle_beta   90.00
_cell.angle_gamma   90.00
#
_symmetry.space_group_name_H-M   'P 1'
#
loop_
_entity.id
_entity.type
_entity.pdbx_description
1 polymer ?
#
loop_
_entity_poly.entity_id
_entity_poly.type
_entity_poly.pdbx_seq_one_letter_code
_entity_poly.pdbx_strand_id
1 'polypeptide(L)'
;MPLLAIIYILTFIIFALAAYAVMQIKLAGINVKDFWSFIEANQILDKLYVFAKKYRTLSPQQQVVYLMEAEKVFTAFDKIPDIIWEDEFKKYDEVLKKYNEIKVDRWMSSSN
;
A
#
# COMPACT_ATOMS: atom_id res chain seq x y z
N MET A 1 44.46 6.62 11.33
CA MET A 1 43.70 6.64 12.60
C MET A 1 42.49 7.58 12.58
N PRO A 2 42.59 8.90 12.32
CA PRO A 2 41.43 9.80 12.40
C PRO A 2 40.36 9.53 11.32
N LEU A 3 40.75 9.18 10.09
CA LEU A 3 39.81 8.91 9.00
C LEU A 3 38.95 7.65 9.25
N LEU A 4 39.54 6.61 9.85
CA LEU A 4 38.81 5.39 10.24
C LEU A 4 37.82 5.65 11.38
N ALA A 5 38.17 6.52 12.33
CA ALA A 5 37.27 6.93 13.40
C ALA A 5 36.05 7.71 12.87
N ILE A 6 36.26 8.59 11.88
CA ILE A 6 35.17 9.33 11.22
C ILE A 6 34.24 8.35 10.49
N ILE A 7 34.79 7.41 9.71
CA ILE A 7 33.98 6.39 9.01
C ILE A 7 33.14 5.59 10.03
N TYR A 8 33.75 5.16 11.13
CA TYR A 8 33.05 4.40 12.16
C TYR A 8 31.90 5.19 12.81
N ILE A 9 32.13 6.48 13.12
CA ILE A 9 31.09 7.37 13.66
C ILE A 9 29.96 7.57 12.65
N LEU A 10 30.29 7.79 11.37
CA LEU A 10 29.28 7.95 10.32
C LEU A 10 28.44 6.68 10.15
N THR A 11 29.08 5.50 10.15
CA THR A 11 28.38 4.21 10.11
C THR A 11 27.47 4.05 11.33
N PHE A 12 27.94 4.39 12.52
CA PHE A 12 27.14 4.34 13.74
C PHE A 12 25.92 5.28 13.67
N ILE A 13 26.10 6.50 13.17
CA ILE A 13 25.00 7.46 12.98
C ILE A 13 23.95 6.89 12.03
N ILE A 14 24.35 6.27 10.91
CA ILE A 14 23.43 5.63 9.97
C ILE A 14 22.59 4.55 10.68
N PHE A 15 23.22 3.68 11.47
CA PHE A 15 22.51 2.65 12.24
C PHE A 15 21.58 3.25 13.30
N ALA A 16 22.01 4.29 14.02
CA ALA A 16 21.20 4.96 15.02
C ALA A 16 19.96 5.60 14.39
N LEU A 17 20.09 6.24 13.23
CA LEU A 17 18.97 6.81 12.47
C LEU A 17 17.98 5.74 12.01
N ALA A 18 18.48 4.60 11.52
CA ALA A 18 17.62 3.47 11.13
C ALA A 18 16.84 2.89 12.32
N ALA A 19 17.50 2.72 13.47
CA ALA A 19 16.85 2.25 14.70
C ALA A 19 15.80 3.25 15.21
N TYR A 20 16.09 4.55 15.12
CA TYR A 20 15.15 5.61 15.49
C TYR A 20 13.89 5.58 14.61
N ALA A 21 14.04 5.42 13.30
CA ALA A 21 12.89 5.29 12.38
C ALA A 21 12.01 4.07 12.72
N VAL A 22 12.63 2.92 13.00
CA VAL A 22 11.92 1.70 13.43
C VAL A 22 11.15 1.92 14.75
N MET A 23 11.73 2.67 15.69
CA MET A 23 11.08 3.01 16.95
C MET A 23 9.91 3.97 16.72
N GLN A 24 10.03 4.97 15.85
CA GLN A 24 8.93 5.88 15.50
C GLN A 24 7.73 5.14 14.91
N ILE A 25 7.94 4.18 14.00
CA ILE A 25 6.86 3.35 13.43
C ILE A 25 6.11 2.60 14.55
N LYS A 26 6.85 2.01 15.50
CA LYS A 26 6.24 1.31 16.65
C LYS A 26 5.50 2.25 17.59
N LEU A 27 6.01 3.47 17.81
CA LEU A 27 5.36 4.49 18.64
C LEU A 27 4.06 5.01 18.02
N ALA A 28 3.96 5.03 16.69
CA ALA A 28 2.72 5.32 15.97
C ALA A 28 1.67 4.19 16.07
N GLY A 29 1.95 3.12 16.83
CA GLY A 29 1.06 1.97 16.97
C GLY A 29 1.08 1.01 15.78
N ILE A 30 2.03 1.19 14.84
CA ILE A 30 2.14 0.40 13.62
C ILE A 30 3.21 -0.67 13.81
N ASN A 31 2.94 -1.93 13.42
CA ASN A 31 4.03 -2.89 13.32
C ASN A 31 4.89 -2.59 12.10
N VAL A 32 6.20 -2.66 12.24
CA VAL A 32 7.17 -2.50 11.14
C VAL A 32 6.85 -3.43 9.95
N LYS A 33 6.34 -4.64 10.24
CA LYS A 33 5.89 -5.58 9.21
C LYS A 33 4.64 -5.11 8.45
N ASP A 34 3.69 -4.52 9.17
CA ASP A 34 2.47 -3.96 8.56
C ASP A 34 2.83 -2.71 7.72
N PHE A 35 3.78 -1.89 8.18
CA PHE A 35 4.31 -0.77 7.39
C PHE A 35 5.01 -1.23 6.11
N TRP A 36 5.78 -2.33 6.18
CA TRP A 36 6.38 -2.91 4.98
C TRP A 36 5.32 -3.44 4.00
N SER A 37 4.30 -4.12 4.52
CA SER A 37 3.15 -4.59 3.74
C SER A 37 2.38 -3.42 3.11
N PHE A 38 2.31 -2.28 3.78
CA PHE A 38 1.71 -1.05 3.26
C PHE A 38 2.51 -0.46 2.10
N ILE A 39 3.84 -0.39 2.20
CA ILE A 39 4.68 0.08 1.09
C ILE A 39 4.45 -0.79 -0.16
N GLU A 40 4.39 -2.11 0.01
CA GLU A 40 4.10 -3.04 -1.08
C GLU A 40 2.68 -2.82 -1.65
N ALA A 41 1.69 -2.68 -0.77
CA ALA A 41 0.31 -2.39 -1.16
C ALA A 41 0.19 -1.06 -1.92
N ASN A 42 0.97 -0.03 -1.58
CA ASN A 42 0.95 1.24 -2.28
C ASN A 42 1.44 1.11 -3.73
N GLN A 43 2.47 0.27 -3.97
CA GLN A 43 2.91 -0.05 -5.33
C GLN A 43 1.85 -0.80 -6.14
N ILE A 44 1.08 -1.67 -5.49
CA ILE A 44 -0.04 -2.38 -6.12
C ILE A 44 -1.19 -1.40 -6.37
N LEU A 45 -1.47 -0.48 -5.44
CA LEU A 45 -2.48 0.57 -5.59
C LEU A 45 -2.22 1.41 -6.84
N ASP A 46 -0.97 1.83 -7.08
CA ASP A 46 -0.59 2.56 -8.29
C ASP A 46 -0.89 1.77 -9.57
N LYS A 47 -0.60 0.46 -9.57
CA LYS A 47 -0.92 -0.42 -10.71
C LYS A 47 -2.43 -0.55 -10.90
N LEU A 48 -3.18 -0.76 -9.82
CA LEU A 48 -4.64 -0.86 -9.85
C LEU A 48 -5.29 0.44 -10.29
N TYR A 49 -4.74 1.59 -9.91
CA TYR A 49 -5.20 2.91 -10.33
C TYR A 49 -5.03 3.11 -11.84
N VAL A 50 -3.83 2.82 -12.38
CA VAL A 50 -3.60 2.84 -13.83
C VAL A 50 -4.54 1.88 -14.55
N PHE A 51 -4.78 0.71 -13.95
CA PHE A 51 -5.64 -0.30 -14.52
C PHE A 51 -7.11 0.14 -14.56
N ALA A 52 -7.63 0.68 -13.46
CA ALA A 52 -8.99 1.22 -13.35
C ALA A 52 -9.25 2.32 -14.38
N LYS A 53 -8.25 3.17 -14.62
CA LYS A 53 -8.36 4.30 -15.55
C LYS A 53 -8.20 3.91 -17.02
N LYS A 54 -7.33 2.94 -17.32
CA LYS A 54 -6.97 2.58 -18.70
C LYS A 54 -7.86 1.48 -19.29
N TYR A 55 -8.40 0.59 -18.47
CA TYR A 55 -9.18 -0.56 -18.93
C TYR A 55 -10.67 -0.36 -18.62
N ARG A 56 -11.44 0.10 -19.62
CA ARG A 56 -12.91 0.25 -19.53
C ARG A 56 -13.65 -1.09 -19.41
N THR A 57 -13.10 -2.15 -20.00
CA THR A 57 -13.68 -3.49 -20.02
C THR A 57 -12.63 -4.51 -19.63
N LEU A 58 -12.85 -5.18 -18.51
CA LEU A 58 -12.00 -6.24 -18.00
C LEU A 58 -12.61 -7.59 -18.31
N SER A 59 -11.79 -8.56 -18.70
CA SER A 59 -12.28 -9.93 -18.82
C SER A 59 -12.76 -10.44 -17.45
N PRO A 60 -13.69 -11.40 -17.39
CA PRO A 60 -14.19 -11.92 -16.13
C PRO A 60 -13.07 -12.43 -15.20
N GLN A 61 -11.99 -12.98 -15.75
CA GLN A 61 -10.82 -13.42 -14.99
C GLN A 61 -10.01 -12.24 -14.45
N GLN A 62 -9.78 -11.22 -15.28
CA GLN A 62 -9.09 -9.99 -14.86
C GLN A 62 -9.87 -9.25 -13.77
N GLN A 63 -11.20 -9.29 -13.80
CA GLN A 63 -12.04 -8.78 -12.72
C GLN A 63 -11.79 -9.54 -11.41
N VAL A 64 -11.70 -10.88 -11.41
CA VAL A 64 -11.37 -11.64 -10.18
C VAL A 64 -10.02 -11.20 -9.63
N VAL A 65 -9.00 -11.14 -10.50
CA VAL A 65 -7.64 -10.76 -10.09
C VAL A 65 -7.62 -9.35 -9.53
N TYR A 66 -8.32 -8.41 -10.18
CA TYR A 66 -8.46 -7.05 -9.69
C TYR A 66 -9.08 -7.00 -8.28
N LEU A 67 -10.18 -7.73 -8.05
CA LEU A 67 -10.84 -7.78 -6.75
C LEU A 67 -9.90 -8.35 -5.67
N MET A 68 -9.19 -9.45 -5.97
CA MET A 68 -8.26 -10.07 -5.01
C MET A 68 -7.09 -9.14 -4.67
N GLU A 69 -6.50 -8.46 -5.65
CA GLU A 69 -5.40 -7.54 -5.41
C GLU A 69 -5.86 -6.27 -4.69
N ALA A 70 -7.04 -5.74 -5.02
CA ALA A 70 -7.63 -4.60 -4.32
C ALA A 70 -7.90 -4.93 -2.84
N GLU A 71 -8.44 -6.11 -2.52
CA GLU A 71 -8.68 -6.53 -1.12
C GLU A 71 -7.39 -6.62 -0.30
N LYS A 72 -6.29 -7.11 -0.89
CA LYS A 72 -4.98 -7.12 -0.22
C LYS A 72 -4.50 -5.70 0.07
N VAL A 73 -4.67 -4.79 -0.89
CA VAL A 73 -4.32 -3.38 -0.72
C VAL A 73 -5.14 -2.76 0.39
N PHE A 74 -6.47 -2.89 0.37
CA PHE A 74 -7.36 -2.34 1.40
C PHE A 74 -7.01 -2.87 2.79
N THR A 75 -6.78 -4.18 2.93
CA THR A 75 -6.38 -4.80 4.21
C THR A 75 -5.05 -4.26 4.75
N ALA A 76 -4.11 -3.91 3.87
CA ALA A 76 -2.83 -3.33 4.28
C ALA A 76 -2.99 -1.86 4.67
N PHE A 77 -3.85 -1.11 3.99
CA PHE A 77 -4.14 0.30 4.28
C PHE A 77 -4.93 0.46 5.59
N ASP A 78 -5.91 -0.42 5.88
CA ASP A 78 -6.71 -0.39 7.13
C ASP A 78 -5.86 -0.51 8.42
N LYS A 79 -4.64 -1.06 8.31
CA LYS A 79 -3.71 -1.22 9.44
C LYS A 79 -2.84 0.01 9.69
N ILE A 80 -2.88 0.99 8.79
CA ILE A 80 -2.05 2.19 8.82
C ILE A 80 -2.94 3.40 9.08
N PRO A 81 -2.58 4.28 10.03
CA PRO A 81 -3.31 5.52 10.28
C PRO A 81 -3.45 6.36 9.00
N ASP A 82 -4.65 6.87 8.73
CA ASP A 82 -5.01 7.66 7.54
C ASP A 82 -4.05 8.84 7.28
N ILE A 83 -3.53 9.45 8.34
CA ILE A 83 -2.54 10.53 8.29
C ILE A 83 -1.29 10.19 7.47
N ILE A 84 -0.92 8.90 7.39
CA ILE A 84 0.30 8.45 6.71
C ILE A 84 0.10 8.36 5.20
N TRP A 85 -1.15 8.19 4.73
CA TRP A 85 -1.47 7.89 3.33
C TRP A 85 -2.55 8.82 2.74
N GLU A 86 -2.76 9.97 3.38
CA GLU A 86 -3.74 10.97 2.96
C GLU A 86 -3.49 11.45 1.51
N ASP A 87 -2.21 11.55 1.12
CA ASP A 87 -1.80 11.91 -0.24
C ASP A 87 -2.22 10.86 -1.29
N GLU A 88 -2.24 9.58 -0.92
CA GLU A 88 -2.67 8.47 -1.76
C GLU A 88 -4.17 8.19 -1.71
N PHE A 89 -4.91 8.85 -0.81
CA PHE A 89 -6.34 8.67 -0.63
C PHE A 89 -7.13 8.79 -1.94
N LYS A 90 -6.76 9.75 -2.79
CA LYS A 90 -7.43 9.93 -4.09
C LYS A 90 -7.32 8.71 -5.00
N LYS A 91 -6.16 8.04 -5.02
CA LYS A 91 -5.95 6.82 -5.80
C LYS A 91 -6.71 5.65 -5.18
N TYR A 92 -6.68 5.57 -3.86
CA TYR A 92 -7.42 4.60 -3.08
C TYR A 92 -8.92 4.64 -3.39
N ASP A 93 -9.53 5.83 -3.36
CA ASP A 93 -10.95 6.05 -3.66
C ASP A 93 -11.32 5.60 -5.08
N GLU A 94 -10.49 5.92 -6.09
CA GLU A 94 -10.76 5.52 -7.48
C GLU A 94 -10.70 3.99 -7.66
N VAL A 95 -9.76 3.31 -6.99
CA VAL A 95 -9.66 1.85 -6.98
C VAL A 95 -10.85 1.21 -6.23
N LEU A 96 -11.24 1.78 -5.09
CA LEU A 96 -12.41 1.33 -4.31
C LEU A 96 -13.70 1.46 -5.10
N LYS A 97 -13.90 2.58 -5.81
CA LYS A 97 -15.05 2.77 -6.69
C LYS A 97 -15.09 1.69 -7.76
N LYS A 98 -13.96 1.41 -8.41
CA LYS A 98 -13.89 0.38 -9.45
C LYS A 98 -14.13 -1.02 -8.92
N TYR A 99 -13.62 -1.33 -7.73
CA TYR A 99 -13.90 -2.57 -7.01
C TYR A 99 -15.41 -2.75 -6.78
N ASN A 100 -16.09 -1.72 -6.29
CA ASN A 100 -17.53 -1.76 -6.04
C ASN A 100 -18.35 -1.94 -7.32
N GLU A 101 -18.00 -1.22 -8.40
CA GLU A 101 -18.62 -1.40 -9.72
C GLU A 101 -18.57 -2.86 -10.18
N ILE A 102 -17.37 -3.46 -10.20
CA ILE A 102 -17.17 -4.85 -10.64
C ILE A 102 -17.96 -5.83 -9.76
N LYS A 103 -17.99 -5.59 -8.44
CA LYS A 103 -18.69 -6.46 -7.48
C LYS A 103 -20.21 -6.42 -7.68
N VAL A 104 -20.77 -5.24 -7.88
CA VAL A 104 -22.22 -5.06 -8.15
C VAL A 104 -22.61 -5.67 -9.49
N ASP A 105 -21.83 -5.43 -10.55
CA ASP A 105 -22.08 -6.00 -11.89
C ASP A 105 -22.12 -7.53 -11.85
N ARG A 106 -21.20 -8.15 -11.09
CA ARG A 106 -21.17 -9.59 -10.89
C ARG A 106 -22.37 -10.10 -10.11
N TRP A 107 -22.79 -9.38 -9.08
CA TRP A 107 -23.96 -9.76 -8.28
C TRP A 107 -25.23 -9.72 -9.13
N MET A 108 -25.46 -8.64 -9.89
CA MET A 108 -26.60 -8.52 -10.80
C MET A 108 -26.60 -9.59 -11.90
N SER A 109 -25.41 -9.96 -12.42
CA SER A 109 -25.27 -11.03 -13.41
C SER A 109 -25.53 -12.43 -12.84
N SER A 110 -25.37 -12.62 -11.52
CA SER A 110 -25.62 -13.90 -10.85
C SER A 110 -27.07 -14.04 -10.34
N SER A 111 -27.82 -12.94 -10.27
CA SER A 111 -29.22 -12.92 -9.82
C SER A 111 -30.24 -13.01 -10.95
N ASN A 112 -29.80 -12.91 -12.21
CA ASN A 112 -30.58 -13.19 -13.42
C ASN A 112 -30.25 -14.59 -13.96
#